data_AF-A0A9Q3BCY5-F1
#
_entry.id   AF-A0A9Q3BCY5-F1
#
_cell.length_a   1.000
_cell.length_b   1.000
_cell.length_c   1.000
_cell.angle_alpha   90.00
_cell.angle_beta   90.00
_cell.angle_gamma   90.00
#
_symmetry.space_group_name_H-M   'P 1'
#
loop_
_entity.id
_entity.type
_entity.pdbx_description
1 polymer ?
#
loop_
_entity_poly.entity_id
_entity_poly.type
_entity_poly.pdbx_seq_one_letter_code
_entity_poly.pdbx_strand_id
1 'polypeptide(L)'
;MLGTEISFSTDYHPQTDGLAERMIQEMEDILRRFCAYGMEYKDHEWVTLLPAVQLAYNTTQHSTTGKTPALVENGWNPLLPVDQLKKNLLNIHPTAKDFHEMWKRACDTSSKCISEANEYNNQRWDELHMEPDFK
;
A
#
# COMPACT_ATOMS: atom_id res chain seq x y z
N MET A 1 35.11 -10.49 12.48
CA MET A 1 33.75 -9.95 12.73
C MET A 1 33.61 -8.69 11.88
N LEU A 2 32.47 -8.48 11.20
CA LEU A 2 32.24 -7.44 10.18
C LEU A 2 32.20 -5.99 10.70
N GLY A 3 32.77 -5.70 11.88
CA GLY A 3 32.76 -4.34 12.47
C GLY A 3 31.36 -3.81 12.79
N THR A 4 30.37 -4.69 12.90
CA THR A 4 28.97 -4.33 13.12
C THR A 4 28.73 -3.96 14.59
N GLU A 5 28.23 -2.75 14.83
CA GLU A 5 27.78 -2.31 16.15
C GLU A 5 26.33 -2.71 16.37
N ILE A 6 26.04 -3.32 17.53
CA ILE A 6 24.69 -3.78 17.89
C ILE A 6 23.97 -2.64 18.60
N SER A 7 22.82 -2.22 18.08
CA SER A 7 21.91 -1.27 18.74
C SER A 7 20.69 -2.02 19.27
N PHE A 8 20.40 -1.89 20.56
CA PHE A 8 19.23 -2.50 21.19
C PHE A 8 18.09 -1.48 21.27
N SER A 9 16.88 -1.88 20.89
CA SER A 9 15.67 -1.15 21.26
C SER A 9 15.39 -1.37 22.76
N THR A 10 14.89 -0.35 23.44
CA THR A 10 14.48 -0.43 24.85
C THR A 10 12.96 -0.49 24.92
N ASP A 11 12.41 -1.22 25.89
CA ASP A 11 10.97 -1.56 26.03
C ASP A 11 10.01 -0.34 26.12
N TYR A 12 10.52 0.90 26.12
CA TYR A 12 9.76 2.14 26.25
C TYR A 12 10.23 3.28 25.33
N HIS A 13 10.94 2.99 24.23
CA HIS A 13 11.31 3.99 23.22
C HIS A 13 11.10 3.48 21.77
N PRO A 14 9.89 3.65 21.19
CA PRO A 14 9.57 3.20 19.83
C PRO A 14 10.26 4.05 18.72
N GLN A 15 11.19 4.93 19.09
CA GLN A 15 11.79 5.88 18.16
C GLN A 15 12.81 5.24 17.21
N THR A 16 13.35 4.07 17.57
CA THR A 16 14.46 3.44 16.83
C THR A 16 14.02 2.32 15.90
N ASP A 17 12.93 1.59 16.22
CA ASP A 17 12.52 0.38 15.48
C ASP A 17 11.11 0.45 14.85
N GLY A 18 10.47 1.63 14.89
CA GLY A 18 9.08 1.79 14.44
C GLY A 18 8.83 1.57 12.94
N LEU A 19 9.88 1.41 12.11
CA LEU A 19 9.75 0.97 10.72
C LEU A 19 9.66 -0.56 10.62
N ALA A 20 10.52 -1.28 11.33
CA ALA A 20 10.47 -2.74 11.35
C ALA A 20 9.21 -3.22 12.08
N GLU A 21 8.83 -2.59 13.20
CA GLU A 21 7.59 -2.91 13.91
C GLU A 21 6.36 -2.78 13.01
N ARG A 22 6.28 -1.70 12.21
CA ARG A 22 5.16 -1.47 11.28
C ARG A 22 5.15 -2.49 10.15
N MET A 23 6.32 -2.84 9.63
CA MET A 23 6.47 -3.91 8.63
C MET A 23 6.01 -5.26 9.20
N ILE A 24 6.43 -5.60 10.42
CA ILE A 24 6.05 -6.84 11.10
C ILE A 24 4.53 -6.88 11.30
N GLN A 25 3.94 -5.78 11.75
CA GLN A 25 2.49 -5.68 11.95
C GLN A 25 1.69 -5.93 10.65
N GLU A 26 2.13 -5.36 9.53
CA GLU A 26 1.50 -5.60 8.22
C GLU A 26 1.64 -7.06 7.77
N MET A 27 2.82 -7.65 7.94
CA MET A 27 3.04 -9.07 7.60
C MET A 27 2.19 -10.00 8.47
N GLU A 28 2.07 -9.72 9.77
CA GLU A 28 1.20 -10.46 10.69
C GLU A 28 -0.27 -10.37 10.29
N ASP A 29 -0.75 -9.20 9.90
CA ASP A 29 -2.14 -9.01 9.48
C ASP A 29 -2.45 -9.79 8.19
N ILE A 30 -1.54 -9.76 7.21
CA ILE A 30 -1.65 -10.59 6.01
C ILE A 30 -1.71 -12.07 6.39
N LEU A 31 -0.76 -12.56 7.18
CA LEU A 31 -0.71 -13.97 7.60
C LEU A 31 -1.97 -14.37 8.38
N ARG A 32 -2.47 -13.53 9.28
CA ARG A 32 -3.70 -13.79 10.04
C ARG A 32 -4.90 -13.97 9.12
N ARG A 33 -5.01 -13.14 8.08
CA ARG A 33 -6.09 -13.26 7.08
C ARG A 33 -6.03 -14.59 6.31
N PHE A 34 -4.83 -15.02 5.90
CA PHE A 34 -4.67 -16.25 5.12
C PHE A 34 -4.73 -17.52 5.98
N CYS A 35 -4.16 -17.52 7.19
CA CYS A 35 -4.12 -18.69 8.07
C CYS A 35 -5.42 -18.89 8.87
N ALA A 36 -6.07 -17.81 9.33
CA ALA A 36 -7.28 -17.94 10.16
C ALA A 36 -8.57 -18.08 9.34
N TYR A 37 -8.63 -17.50 8.14
CA TYR A 37 -9.84 -17.45 7.31
C TYR A 37 -9.71 -18.21 5.97
N GLY A 38 -8.52 -18.68 5.60
CA GLY A 38 -8.29 -19.42 4.37
C GLY A 38 -8.83 -20.85 4.43
N MET A 39 -9.62 -21.27 3.43
CA MET A 39 -10.17 -22.63 3.35
C MET A 39 -9.10 -23.71 3.06
N GLU A 40 -7.94 -23.32 2.52
CA GLU A 40 -6.91 -24.22 1.99
C GLU A 40 -5.75 -24.49 2.97
N TYR A 41 -5.48 -23.57 3.91
CA TYR A 41 -4.35 -23.63 4.86
C TYR A 41 -4.78 -23.95 6.30
N LYS A 42 -5.72 -24.88 6.46
CA LYS A 42 -6.34 -25.24 7.75
C LYS A 42 -5.34 -25.67 8.84
N ASP A 43 -4.17 -26.17 8.45
CA ASP A 43 -3.15 -26.62 9.40
C ASP A 43 -2.17 -25.52 9.84
N HIS A 44 -2.50 -24.24 9.61
CA HIS A 44 -1.69 -23.11 10.06
C HIS A 44 -0.24 -23.18 9.56
N GLU A 45 -0.01 -23.71 8.36
CA GLU A 45 1.31 -23.73 7.72
C GLU A 45 1.71 -22.32 7.22
N TRP A 46 1.79 -21.35 8.13
CA TRP A 46 2.16 -19.97 7.82
C TRP A 46 3.57 -19.88 7.19
N VAL A 47 4.45 -20.85 7.49
CA VAL A 47 5.80 -20.95 6.93
C VAL A 47 5.76 -21.10 5.41
N THR A 48 4.79 -21.85 4.85
CA THR A 48 4.67 -22.03 3.39
C THR A 48 4.14 -20.76 2.71
N LEU A 49 3.46 -19.89 3.46
CA LEU A 49 2.95 -18.60 2.98
C LEU A 49 4.00 -17.48 3.01
N LEU A 50 5.06 -17.60 3.83
CA LEU A 50 6.06 -16.53 3.99
C LEU A 50 6.63 -16.01 2.67
N PRO A 51 7.03 -16.84 1.68
CA PRO A 51 7.55 -16.33 0.41
C PRO A 51 6.50 -15.52 -0.36
N ALA A 52 5.23 -15.94 -0.31
CA ALA A 52 4.14 -15.24 -0.97
C ALA A 52 3.82 -13.91 -0.29
N VAL A 53 3.81 -13.87 1.05
CA VAL A 53 3.59 -12.65 1.84
C VAL A 53 4.72 -11.65 1.63
N GLN A 54 5.98 -12.10 1.66
CA GLN A 54 7.14 -11.25 1.40
C GLN A 54 7.08 -10.65 -0.01
N LEU A 55 6.73 -11.46 -1.02
CA LEU A 55 6.58 -10.99 -2.39
C LEU A 55 5.44 -9.97 -2.52
N ALA A 56 4.30 -10.23 -1.89
CA ALA A 56 3.16 -9.32 -1.90
C ALA A 56 3.50 -7.98 -1.24
N TYR A 57 4.16 -8.00 -0.08
CA TYR A 57 4.61 -6.80 0.61
C TYR A 57 5.59 -6.00 -0.26
N ASN A 58 6.61 -6.65 -0.80
CA ASN A 58 7.66 -6.01 -1.60
C ASN A 58 7.17 -5.43 -2.94
N THR A 59 6.03 -5.88 -3.45
CA THR A 59 5.42 -5.41 -4.71
C THR A 59 4.22 -4.50 -4.53
N THR A 60 3.77 -4.28 -3.30
CA THR A 60 2.65 -3.37 -2.99
C THR A 60 3.17 -1.96 -2.74
N GLN A 61 2.47 -0.95 -3.26
CA GLN A 61 2.85 0.45 -3.07
C GLN A 61 2.52 0.87 -1.64
N HIS A 62 3.49 1.41 -0.90
CA HIS A 62 3.22 2.00 0.40
C HIS A 62 2.64 3.40 0.26
N SER A 63 1.62 3.71 1.05
CA SER A 63 0.95 5.02 1.08
C SER A 63 1.91 6.16 1.45
N THR A 64 2.88 5.89 2.32
CA THR A 64 3.85 6.88 2.81
C THR A 64 4.88 7.27 1.77
N THR A 65 5.41 6.30 1.01
CA THR A 65 6.48 6.53 0.02
C THR A 65 5.97 6.68 -1.39
N GLY A 66 4.72 6.29 -1.66
CA GLY A 66 4.16 6.19 -3.00
C GLY A 66 4.95 5.22 -3.90
N LYS A 67 5.75 4.32 -3.32
CA LYS A 67 6.61 3.37 -4.05
C LYS A 67 6.53 1.99 -3.40
N THR A 68 6.87 0.97 -4.17
CA THR A 68 7.02 -0.40 -3.68
C THR A 68 8.36 -0.55 -2.96
N PRO A 69 8.48 -1.38 -1.91
CA PRO A 69 9.73 -1.59 -1.20
C PRO A 69 10.83 -2.13 -2.13
N ALA A 70 10.50 -3.06 -3.02
CA ALA A 70 11.47 -3.61 -3.99
C ALA A 70 12.05 -2.52 -4.90
N LEU A 71 11.24 -1.54 -5.32
CA LEU A 71 11.72 -0.42 -6.12
C LEU A 71 12.66 0.50 -5.34
N VAL A 72 12.38 0.72 -4.06
CA VAL A 72 13.20 1.60 -3.20
C VAL A 72 14.53 0.93 -2.84
N GLU A 73 14.50 -0.37 -2.51
CA GLU A 73 15.67 -1.12 -2.06
C GLU A 73 16.55 -1.60 -3.23
N ASN A 74 15.93 -2.19 -4.25
CA ASN A 74 16.64 -2.85 -5.34
C ASN A 74 16.66 -2.04 -6.64
N GLY A 75 15.83 -0.99 -6.75
CA GLY A 75 15.71 -0.19 -7.96
C GLY A 75 14.81 -0.79 -9.05
N TRP A 76 14.19 -1.95 -8.81
CA TRP A 76 13.30 -2.61 -9.77
C TRP A 76 12.21 -3.42 -9.06
N ASN A 77 11.11 -3.69 -9.78
CA ASN A 77 10.03 -4.55 -9.32
C ASN A 77 10.11 -5.93 -10.00
N PRO A 78 9.94 -7.03 -9.25
CA PRO A 78 9.87 -8.35 -9.84
C PRO A 78 8.63 -8.50 -10.72
N LEU A 79 8.75 -9.29 -11.79
CA LEU A 79 7.62 -9.63 -12.65
C LEU A 79 6.76 -10.69 -11.96
N LEU A 80 5.48 -10.37 -11.75
CA LEU A 80 4.54 -11.32 -11.14
C LEU A 80 3.92 -12.23 -12.22
N PRO A 81 3.47 -13.45 -11.86
CA PRO A 81 2.77 -14.34 -12.80
C PRO A 81 1.58 -13.67 -13.50
N VAL A 82 0.86 -12.79 -12.80
CA VAL A 82 -0.26 -12.01 -13.36
C VAL A 82 0.19 -11.04 -14.47
N ASP A 83 1.42 -10.53 -14.40
CA ASP A 83 1.95 -9.63 -15.42
C ASP A 83 2.29 -10.40 -16.70
N GLN A 84 2.69 -11.66 -16.57
CA GLN A 84 2.92 -12.55 -17.71
C GLN A 84 1.61 -12.92 -18.41
N LEU A 85 0.55 -13.21 -17.64
CA LEU A 85 -0.77 -13.49 -18.20
C LEU A 85 -1.33 -12.28 -18.96
N LYS A 86 -1.19 -11.07 -18.41
CA LYS A 86 -1.65 -9.83 -19.06
C LYS A 86 -0.96 -9.55 -20.40
N LYS A 87 0.34 -9.84 -20.52
CA LYS A 87 1.11 -9.63 -21.77
C LYS A 87 0.56 -10.43 -22.95
N ASN A 88 0.09 -11.65 -22.70
CA ASN A 88 -0.46 -12.52 -23.75
C ASN A 88 -1.93 -12.23 -24.08
N LEU A 89 -2.62 -11.46 -23.24
CA LEU A 89 -4.00 -11.01 -23.46
C LEU A 89 -4.09 -9.69 -24.24
N LEU A 90 -2.95 -9.03 -24.48
CA LEU A 90 -2.86 -7.71 -25.11
C LEU A 90 -2.88 -7.80 -26.64
N ASN A 91 -4.01 -8.24 -27.19
CA ASN A 91 -4.47 -7.78 -28.52
C ASN A 91 -5.75 -6.97 -28.30
N ILE A 92 -5.63 -5.90 -27.52
CA ILE A 92 -6.76 -5.04 -27.16
C ILE A 92 -7.19 -4.32 -28.43
N HIS A 93 -8.46 -4.52 -28.83
CA HIS A 93 -9.04 -3.82 -29.96
C HIS A 93 -8.92 -2.30 -29.73
N PRO A 94 -8.57 -1.48 -30.75
CA PRO A 94 -8.34 -0.03 -30.59
C PRO A 94 -9.45 0.68 -29.81
N THR A 95 -10.72 0.36 -30.09
CA THR A 95 -11.87 0.92 -29.39
C THR A 95 -11.89 0.66 -27.87
N ALA A 96 -11.45 -0.52 -27.43
CA ALA A 96 -11.40 -0.84 -26.01
C ALA A 96 -10.28 -0.07 -25.31
N LYS A 97 -9.17 0.18 -26.01
CA LYS A 97 -8.08 1.04 -25.54
C LYS A 97 -8.55 2.50 -25.42
N ASP A 98 -9.21 3.02 -26.45
CA ASP A 98 -9.71 4.40 -26.46
C ASP A 98 -10.75 4.62 -25.35
N PHE A 99 -11.64 3.65 -25.13
CA PHE A 99 -12.60 3.69 -24.02
C PHE A 99 -11.90 3.68 -22.66
N HIS A 100 -10.87 2.84 -22.48
CA HIS A 100 -10.08 2.82 -21.24
C HIS A 100 -9.39 4.17 -20.99
N GLU A 101 -8.81 4.79 -22.02
CA GLU A 101 -8.17 6.10 -21.90
C GLU A 101 -9.19 7.20 -21.55
N MET A 102 -10.35 7.20 -22.21
CA MET A 102 -11.44 8.12 -21.89
C MET A 102 -11.91 7.94 -20.44
N TRP A 103 -12.13 6.71 -20.01
CA TRP A 103 -12.56 6.38 -18.66
C TRP A 103 -11.54 6.85 -17.62
N LYS A 104 -10.24 6.61 -17.86
CA LYS A 104 -9.17 7.07 -16.98
C LYS A 104 -9.18 8.59 -16.83
N ARG A 105 -9.29 9.34 -17.94
CA ARG A 105 -9.39 10.82 -17.89
C ARG A 105 -10.60 11.30 -17.11
N ALA A 106 -11.74 10.63 -17.26
CA ALA A 106 -12.95 10.97 -16.51
C ALA A 106 -12.78 10.72 -15.00
N CYS A 107 -12.18 9.59 -14.60
CA CYS A 107 -11.88 9.31 -13.21
C CYS A 107 -10.88 10.30 -12.60
N ASP A 108 -9.82 10.65 -13.34
CA ASP A 108 -8.81 11.61 -12.88
C ASP A 108 -9.44 13.00 -12.69
N THR A 109 -10.27 13.43 -13.65
CA THR A 109 -11.00 14.72 -13.57
C THR A 109 -11.96 14.73 -12.39
N SER A 110 -12.76 13.66 -12.22
CA SER A 110 -13.70 13.54 -11.11
C SER A 110 -12.99 13.60 -9.75
N SER A 111 -11.87 12.87 -9.61
CA SER A 111 -11.07 12.86 -8.39
C SER A 111 -10.53 14.26 -8.05
N LYS A 112 -10.08 14.99 -9.08
CA LYS A 112 -9.64 16.38 -8.93
C LYS A 112 -10.78 17.32 -8.53
N CYS A 113 -11.95 17.21 -9.16
CA CYS A 113 -13.11 18.02 -8.78
C CYS A 113 -13.54 17.74 -7.33
N ILE A 114 -13.48 16.48 -6.88
CA ILE A 114 -13.79 16.11 -5.50
C ILE A 114 -12.75 16.70 -4.53
N SER A 115 -11.46 16.64 -4.85
CA SER A 115 -10.43 17.23 -3.98
C SER A 115 -10.58 18.75 -3.89
N GLU A 116 -10.81 19.43 -5.01
CA GLU A 116 -11.04 20.87 -5.05
C GLU A 116 -12.30 21.28 -4.28
N ALA A 117 -13.39 20.51 -4.39
CA ALA A 117 -14.62 20.75 -3.64
C ALA A 117 -14.41 20.55 -2.12
N ASN A 118 -13.63 19.54 -1.72
CA ASN A 118 -13.28 19.32 -0.32
C ASN A 118 -12.41 20.46 0.23
N GLU A 119 -11.40 20.90 -0.52
CA GLU A 119 -10.57 22.05 -0.13
C GLU A 119 -11.41 23.33 0.01
N TYR A 120 -12.30 23.60 -0.94
CA TYR A 120 -13.23 24.73 -0.86
C TYR A 120 -14.12 24.65 0.38
N ASN A 121 -14.70 23.48 0.66
CA ASN A 121 -15.55 23.30 1.83
C ASN A 121 -14.78 23.49 3.15
N ASN A 122 -13.54 23.01 3.23
CA ASN A 122 -12.69 23.21 4.41
C ASN A 122 -12.38 24.69 4.61
N GLN A 123 -11.92 25.41 3.56
CA GLN A 123 -11.64 26.84 3.63
C GLN A 123 -12.88 27.65 4.04
N ARG A 124 -14.03 27.34 3.43
CA ARG A 124 -15.31 27.95 3.80
C ARG A 124 -15.69 27.69 5.25
N TRP A 125 -15.48 26.47 5.74
CA TRP A 125 -15.75 26.10 7.13
C TRP A 125 -14.83 26.87 8.07
N ASP A 126 -13.54 26.98 7.75
CA ASP A 126 -12.55 27.72 8.54
C ASP A 126 -12.87 29.22 8.61
N GLU A 127 -13.31 29.83 7.51
CA GLU A 127 -13.72 31.25 7.46
C GLU A 127 -15.01 31.55 8.24
N LEU A 128 -15.95 30.59 8.27
CA LEU A 128 -17.27 30.77 8.88
C LEU A 128 -17.36 30.21 10.31
N HIS A 129 -16.37 29.45 10.78
CA HIS A 129 -16.36 28.93 12.14
C HIS A 129 -16.03 30.02 13.15
N MET A 130 -17.03 30.44 13.93
CA MET A 130 -16.82 31.08 15.21
C MET A 130 -16.98 30.02 16.31
N GLU A 131 -15.96 29.89 17.17
CA GLU A 131 -16.08 29.01 18.33
C GLU A 131 -17.19 29.52 19.27
N PRO A 132 -18.09 28.64 19.73
CA PRO A 132 -19.10 29.03 20.70
C PRO A 132 -18.47 29.41 22.03
N ASP A 133 -18.79 30.62 22.52
CA ASP A 133 -18.38 31.11 23.84
C ASP A 133 -19.20 30.39 24.91
N PHE A 134 -18.57 29.40 25.57
CA PHE A 134 -19.17 28.72 26.71
C PHE A 134 -18.86 29.50 27.98
N LYS A 135 -19.85 30.28 28.45
CA LYS A 135 -19.85 30.93 29.77
C LYS A 135 -19.99 29.96 30.93
#